data_AF-A0A961HGM9-F1
#
_entry.id   AF-A0A961HGM9-F1
#
_cell.length_a   1.000
_cell.length_b   1.000
_cell.length_c   1.000
_cell.angle_alpha   90.00
_cell.angle_beta   90.00
_cell.angle_gamma   90.00
#
_symmetry.space_group_name_H-M   'P 1'
#
loop_
_entity.id
_entity.type
_entity.pdbx_description
1 polymer ?
#
loop_
_entity_poly.entity_id
_entity_poly.type
_entity_poly.pdbx_seq_one_letter_code
_entity_poly.pdbx_strand_id
1 'polypeptide(L)'
;MPRPSTTAPTERAQPGPGRPRLVQPRRSGPTARDEILDAAAELFTTHGYTGTSTRKIAEAVGIRQASMYHYFATKDDILAALLDTTVTGSLDHARRLLDGDGPALDRLLDLARFDVRQLADSRWNLGALYLLPEISAERFGDFRRSRTELAAVYATLAGEAIGDPDDPRSAIPFRLVESVIMVRADEARGEAGAHTATALVDTIVDAIARVL
;
A
#
# COMPACT_ATOMS: atom_id res chain seq x y z
N MET A 1 -50.07 0.63 43.10
CA MET A 1 -49.02 -0.06 42.32
C MET A 1 -49.38 -0.02 40.84
N PRO A 2 -48.49 0.53 40.01
CA PRO A 2 -48.03 -0.19 38.81
C PRO A 2 -46.50 -0.33 38.79
N ARG A 3 -46.06 -1.39 38.11
CA ARG A 3 -44.70 -1.97 38.08
C ARG A 3 -43.75 -1.22 37.14
N PRO A 4 -42.42 -1.34 37.34
CA PRO A 4 -41.41 -0.65 36.54
C PRO A 4 -41.24 -1.24 35.13
N SER A 5 -40.99 -0.35 34.17
CA SER A 5 -40.61 -0.67 32.79
C SER A 5 -39.16 -1.15 32.73
N THR A 6 -38.95 -2.41 32.39
CA THR A 6 -37.62 -2.97 32.07
C THR A 6 -37.33 -2.76 30.59
N THR A 7 -36.34 -1.91 30.30
CA THR A 7 -35.73 -1.77 28.98
C THR A 7 -34.93 -3.03 28.67
N ALA A 8 -35.30 -3.74 27.60
CA ALA A 8 -34.54 -4.87 27.07
C ALA A 8 -33.33 -4.37 26.25
N PRO A 9 -32.20 -5.11 26.20
CA PRO A 9 -31.01 -4.70 25.46
C PRO A 9 -31.20 -4.90 23.95
N THR A 10 -30.70 -3.96 23.15
CA THR A 10 -30.61 -4.06 21.69
C THR A 10 -29.68 -5.20 21.30
N GLU A 11 -30.28 -6.31 20.86
CA GLU A 11 -29.59 -7.48 20.35
C GLU A 11 -28.87 -7.13 19.02
N ARG A 12 -27.56 -7.36 18.97
CA ARG A 12 -26.74 -7.16 17.76
C ARG A 12 -27.23 -8.13 16.69
N ALA A 13 -27.65 -7.59 15.54
CA ALA A 13 -28.04 -8.38 14.38
C ALA A 13 -26.89 -9.31 13.95
N GLN A 14 -27.11 -10.62 14.03
CA GLN A 14 -26.21 -11.63 13.48
C GLN A 14 -26.27 -11.61 11.95
N PRO A 15 -25.14 -11.78 11.24
CA PRO A 15 -25.15 -11.89 9.79
C PRO A 15 -25.86 -13.18 9.39
N GLY A 16 -26.96 -13.05 8.63
CA GLY A 16 -27.69 -14.19 8.09
C GLY A 16 -26.83 -15.05 7.15
N PRO A 17 -27.17 -16.34 6.98
CA PRO A 17 -26.35 -17.27 6.20
C PRO A 17 -26.33 -16.84 4.72
N GLY A 18 -25.17 -16.33 4.29
CA GLY A 18 -24.91 -15.97 2.89
C GLY A 18 -25.04 -17.17 1.96
N ARG A 19 -25.50 -16.91 0.73
CA ARG A 19 -25.70 -17.93 -0.30
C ARG A 19 -24.40 -18.74 -0.55
N PRO A 20 -24.47 -20.05 -0.83
CA PRO A 20 -23.31 -20.93 -0.90
C PRO A 20 -22.23 -20.43 -1.87
N ARG A 21 -20.99 -20.38 -1.40
CA ARG A 21 -19.79 -20.07 -2.18
C ARG A 21 -19.55 -21.19 -3.20
N LEU A 22 -19.21 -20.86 -4.45
CA LEU A 22 -19.06 -21.85 -5.54
C LEU A 22 -17.81 -22.75 -5.37
N VAL A 23 -16.77 -22.25 -4.69
CA VAL A 23 -15.52 -22.98 -4.39
C VAL A 23 -14.99 -22.51 -3.03
N GLN A 24 -14.22 -23.36 -2.32
CA GLN A 24 -13.53 -22.98 -1.09
C GLN A 24 -12.50 -21.85 -1.34
N PRO A 25 -12.29 -20.93 -0.38
CA PRO A 25 -11.37 -19.80 -0.57
C PRO A 25 -9.93 -20.31 -0.73
N ARG A 26 -9.33 -20.02 -1.88
CA ARG A 26 -7.93 -20.35 -2.23
C ARG A 26 -6.98 -19.16 -2.07
N ARG A 27 -7.48 -18.04 -1.55
CA ARG A 27 -6.83 -16.72 -1.53
C ARG A 27 -6.71 -16.20 -0.12
N SER A 28 -5.71 -15.38 0.12
CA SER A 28 -5.44 -14.79 1.43
C SER A 28 -6.38 -13.62 1.67
N GLY A 29 -7.10 -13.60 2.79
CA GLY A 29 -7.98 -12.49 3.17
C GLY A 29 -9.08 -12.92 4.14
N PRO A 30 -9.38 -12.15 5.21
CA PRO A 30 -10.46 -12.48 6.13
C PRO A 30 -11.85 -12.23 5.54
N THR A 31 -11.94 -11.41 4.48
CA THR A 31 -13.20 -11.05 3.81
C THR A 31 -13.13 -11.26 2.30
N ALA A 32 -14.29 -11.37 1.64
CA ALA A 32 -14.36 -11.42 0.18
C ALA A 32 -13.78 -10.16 -0.49
N ARG A 33 -13.83 -9.00 0.19
CA ARG A 33 -13.18 -7.77 -0.31
C ARG A 33 -11.66 -7.94 -0.36
N ASP A 34 -11.07 -8.54 0.67
CA ASP A 34 -9.63 -8.77 0.75
C ASP A 34 -9.17 -9.83 -0.24
N GLU A 35 -9.96 -10.90 -0.43
CA GLU A 35 -9.71 -11.91 -1.48
C GLU A 35 -9.70 -11.28 -2.89
N ILE A 36 -10.63 -10.33 -3.15
CA ILE A 36 -10.67 -9.57 -4.41
C ILE A 36 -9.43 -8.71 -4.59
N LEU A 37 -9.00 -7.99 -3.53
CA LEU A 37 -7.80 -7.16 -3.58
C LEU A 37 -6.54 -7.99 -3.79
N ASP A 38 -6.38 -9.15 -3.12
CA ASP A 38 -5.25 -10.07 -3.31
C ASP A 38 -5.19 -10.58 -4.76
N ALA A 39 -6.34 -11.01 -5.32
CA ALA A 39 -6.41 -11.48 -6.69
C ALA A 39 -6.14 -10.36 -7.71
N ALA A 40 -6.63 -9.15 -7.46
CA ALA A 40 -6.38 -8.00 -8.31
C ALA A 40 -4.91 -7.56 -8.26
N ALA A 41 -4.30 -7.56 -7.07
CA ALA A 41 -2.88 -7.25 -6.87
C ALA A 41 -1.99 -8.21 -7.66
N GLU A 42 -2.25 -9.51 -7.57
CA GLU A 42 -1.56 -10.52 -8.39
C GLU A 42 -1.72 -10.21 -9.88
N LEU A 43 -2.97 -10.09 -10.34
CA LEU A 43 -3.25 -9.97 -11.78
C LEU A 43 -2.71 -8.66 -12.37
N PHE A 44 -2.81 -7.54 -11.65
CA PHE A 44 -2.25 -6.27 -12.10
C PHE A 44 -0.73 -6.30 -12.17
N THR A 45 -0.05 -6.90 -11.18
CA THR A 45 1.42 -6.97 -11.15
C THR A 45 2.01 -8.00 -12.11
N THR A 46 1.25 -9.04 -12.48
CA THR A 46 1.75 -10.14 -13.35
C THR A 46 1.27 -10.05 -14.81
N HIS A 47 0.06 -9.53 -15.05
CA HIS A 47 -0.54 -9.45 -16.39
C HIS A 47 -0.76 -8.00 -16.86
N GLY A 48 -0.36 -7.02 -16.04
CA GLY A 48 -0.60 -5.61 -16.28
C GLY A 48 -2.05 -5.19 -16.02
N TYR A 49 -2.23 -3.89 -15.85
CA TYR A 49 -3.52 -3.29 -15.59
C TYR A 49 -4.49 -3.45 -16.76
N THR A 50 -4.04 -3.11 -17.98
CA THR A 50 -4.85 -3.19 -19.21
C THR A 50 -5.25 -4.61 -19.55
N GLY A 51 -4.36 -5.59 -19.36
CA GLY A 51 -4.60 -7.02 -19.61
C GLY A 51 -5.53 -7.70 -18.61
N THR A 52 -5.94 -6.99 -17.55
CA THR A 52 -6.78 -7.53 -16.48
C THR A 52 -8.20 -6.96 -16.55
N SER A 53 -9.20 -7.84 -16.46
CA SER A 53 -10.62 -7.48 -16.41
C SER A 53 -11.24 -7.86 -15.06
N THR A 54 -12.33 -7.18 -14.66
CA THR A 54 -13.07 -7.53 -13.43
C THR A 54 -13.63 -8.95 -13.48
N ARG A 55 -13.97 -9.46 -14.67
CA ARG A 55 -14.35 -10.87 -14.86
C ARG A 55 -13.20 -11.82 -14.50
N LYS A 56 -11.98 -11.56 -14.99
CA LYS A 56 -10.79 -12.37 -14.68
C LYS A 56 -10.49 -12.37 -13.17
N ILE A 57 -10.64 -11.22 -12.52
CA ILE A 57 -10.48 -11.13 -11.06
C ILE A 57 -11.57 -11.95 -10.34
N ALA A 58 -12.83 -11.88 -10.78
CA ALA A 58 -13.92 -12.63 -10.14
C ALA A 58 -13.74 -14.15 -10.29
N GLU A 59 -13.30 -14.60 -11.47
CA GLU A 59 -12.93 -15.99 -11.74
C GLU A 59 -11.77 -16.44 -10.83
N ALA A 60 -10.74 -15.60 -10.64
CA ALA A 60 -9.59 -15.91 -9.78
C ALA A 60 -9.94 -16.04 -8.28
N VAL A 61 -10.98 -15.33 -7.84
CA VAL A 61 -11.53 -15.43 -6.47
C VAL A 61 -12.53 -16.58 -6.34
N GLY A 62 -13.16 -17.01 -7.44
CA GLY A 62 -14.20 -18.05 -7.42
C GLY A 62 -15.60 -17.51 -7.07
N ILE A 63 -15.87 -16.24 -7.39
CA ILE A 63 -17.18 -15.60 -7.20
C ILE A 63 -17.81 -15.21 -8.52
N ARG A 64 -19.13 -14.98 -8.52
CA ARG A 64 -19.81 -14.42 -9.68
C ARG A 64 -19.38 -12.97 -9.87
N GLN A 65 -19.22 -12.54 -11.12
CA GLN A 65 -18.87 -11.15 -11.43
C GLN A 65 -19.90 -10.15 -10.84
N ALA A 66 -21.19 -10.48 -10.87
CA ALA A 66 -22.22 -9.67 -10.21
C ALA A 66 -21.96 -9.48 -8.70
N SER A 67 -21.43 -10.51 -8.02
CA SER A 67 -21.09 -10.43 -6.59
C SER A 67 -19.89 -9.53 -6.32
N MET A 68 -18.95 -9.42 -7.27
CA MET A 68 -17.81 -8.50 -7.17
C MET A 68 -18.25 -7.03 -7.19
N TYR A 69 -19.26 -6.70 -8.02
CA TYR A 69 -19.77 -5.33 -8.13
C TYR A 69 -20.42 -4.79 -6.84
N HIS A 70 -20.74 -5.66 -5.88
CA HIS A 70 -21.13 -5.22 -4.53
C HIS A 70 -19.97 -4.62 -3.73
N TYR A 71 -18.72 -4.97 -4.05
CA TYR A 71 -17.53 -4.49 -3.35
C TYR A 71 -16.84 -3.36 -4.12
N PHE A 72 -16.76 -3.48 -5.45
CA PHE A 72 -16.08 -2.50 -6.30
C PHE A 72 -16.87 -2.31 -7.59
N ALA A 73 -17.27 -1.07 -7.88
CA ALA A 73 -18.08 -0.77 -9.06
C ALA A 73 -17.26 -0.87 -10.35
N THR A 74 -15.97 -0.53 -10.29
CA THR A 74 -15.08 -0.51 -11.45
C THR A 74 -13.70 -1.11 -11.15
N LYS A 75 -12.94 -1.42 -12.21
CA LYS A 75 -11.55 -1.87 -12.10
C LYS A 75 -10.66 -0.80 -11.45
N ASP A 76 -10.94 0.46 -11.75
CA ASP A 76 -10.21 1.60 -11.19
C ASP A 76 -10.48 1.75 -9.69
N ASP A 77 -11.68 1.42 -9.19
CA ASP A 77 -11.95 1.46 -7.75
C ASP A 77 -11.12 0.40 -6.99
N ILE A 78 -10.89 -0.75 -7.63
CA ILE A 78 -9.98 -1.79 -7.11
C ILE A 78 -8.55 -1.27 -7.10
N LEU A 79 -8.09 -0.64 -8.19
CA LEU A 79 -6.76 -0.05 -8.26
C LEU A 79 -6.57 1.05 -7.21
N ALA A 80 -7.53 1.95 -7.06
CA ALA A 80 -7.48 3.02 -6.06
C ALA A 80 -7.38 2.44 -4.64
N ALA A 81 -8.17 1.42 -4.32
CA ALA A 81 -8.10 0.75 -3.03
C ALA A 81 -6.76 0.03 -2.79
N LEU A 82 -6.13 -0.53 -3.83
CA LEU A 82 -4.78 -1.12 -3.72
C LEU A 82 -3.68 -0.07 -3.53
N LEU A 83 -3.81 1.10 -4.16
CA LEU A 83 -2.84 2.18 -4.01
C LEU A 83 -2.95 2.89 -2.66
N ASP A 84 -4.15 2.97 -2.11
CA ASP A 84 -4.37 3.54 -0.79
C ASP A 84 -3.62 2.74 0.28
N THR A 85 -3.70 1.39 0.23
CA THR A 85 -3.02 0.53 1.21
C THR A 85 -1.49 0.66 1.21
N THR A 86 -0.88 1.16 0.13
CA THR A 86 0.57 1.35 0.08
C THR A 86 1.03 2.69 0.66
N VAL A 87 0.16 3.71 0.71
CA VAL A 87 0.55 5.06 1.14
C VAL A 87 0.03 5.44 2.52
N THR A 88 -1.14 4.95 2.95
CA THR A 88 -1.76 5.36 4.22
C THR A 88 -0.85 5.10 5.41
N GLY A 89 -0.30 3.88 5.53
CA GLY A 89 0.57 3.48 6.64
C GLY A 89 1.85 4.30 6.72
N SER A 90 2.52 4.49 5.58
CA SER A 90 3.72 5.32 5.45
C SER A 90 3.45 6.77 5.83
N LEU A 91 2.36 7.35 5.33
CA LEU A 91 2.03 8.74 5.56
C LEU A 91 1.65 9.00 7.03
N ASP A 92 0.91 8.09 7.65
CA ASP A 92 0.61 8.17 9.08
C ASP A 92 1.88 8.07 9.94
N HIS A 93 2.83 7.24 9.54
CA HIS A 93 4.12 7.14 10.23
C HIS A 93 4.98 8.40 10.04
N ALA A 94 5.06 8.91 8.81
CA ALA A 94 5.77 10.13 8.46
C ALA A 94 5.25 11.33 9.25
N ARG A 95 3.92 11.50 9.35
CA ARG A 95 3.29 12.57 10.14
C ARG A 95 3.67 12.51 11.61
N ARG A 96 3.75 11.32 12.21
CA ARG A 96 4.19 11.16 13.60
C ARG A 96 5.65 11.56 13.81
N LEU A 97 6.50 11.40 12.80
CA LEU A 97 7.93 11.69 12.88
C LEU A 97 8.24 13.18 12.68
N LEU A 98 7.40 13.92 11.93
CA LEU A 98 7.57 15.38 11.80
C LEU A 98 7.56 16.08 13.16
N ASP A 99 6.61 15.72 14.02
CA ASP A 99 6.45 16.28 15.36
C ASP A 99 7.25 15.51 16.43
N GLY A 100 8.05 14.52 16.02
CA GLY A 100 8.83 13.66 16.90
C GLY A 100 10.10 14.32 17.42
N ASP A 101 10.50 13.95 18.64
CA ASP A 101 11.76 14.39 19.24
C ASP A 101 12.98 13.70 18.60
N GLY A 102 14.14 14.34 18.73
CA GLY A 102 15.45 13.78 18.35
C GLY A 102 15.99 14.24 17.00
N PRO A 103 17.21 13.80 16.63
CA PRO A 103 17.86 14.22 15.39
C PRO A 103 17.02 13.91 14.15
N ALA A 104 16.93 14.87 13.22
CA ALA A 104 16.17 14.69 11.98
C ALA A 104 16.65 13.50 11.14
N LEU A 105 17.96 13.23 11.15
CA LEU A 105 18.53 12.06 10.48
C LEU A 105 17.98 10.75 11.06
N ASP A 106 17.90 10.60 12.38
CA ASP A 106 17.39 9.38 13.00
C ASP A 106 15.92 9.14 12.64
N ARG A 107 15.11 10.20 12.67
CA ARG A 107 13.68 10.18 12.28
C ARG A 107 13.52 9.82 10.80
N LEU A 108 14.33 10.41 9.91
CA LEU A 108 14.34 10.08 8.49
C LEU A 108 14.69 8.62 8.23
N LEU A 109 15.75 8.13 8.89
CA LEU A 109 16.18 6.75 8.73
C LEU A 109 15.12 5.78 9.30
N ASP A 110 14.39 6.13 10.36
CA ASP A 110 13.26 5.34 10.87
C ASP A 110 12.15 5.22 9.82
N LEU A 111 11.73 6.35 9.24
CA LEU A 111 10.76 6.37 8.15
C LEU A 111 11.20 5.50 6.97
N ALA A 112 12.47 5.62 6.55
CA ALA A 112 13.03 4.81 5.47
C ALA A 112 13.02 3.30 5.80
N ARG A 113 13.33 2.91 7.05
CA ARG A 113 13.23 1.51 7.48
C ARG A 113 11.81 0.98 7.40
N PHE A 114 10.84 1.77 7.83
CA PHE A 114 9.42 1.38 7.76
C PHE A 114 8.98 1.16 6.31
N ASP A 115 9.24 2.13 5.42
CA ASP A 115 8.80 2.06 4.04
C ASP A 115 9.53 0.97 3.24
N VAL A 116 10.85 0.81 3.42
CA VAL A 116 11.60 -0.27 2.75
C VAL A 116 11.09 -1.64 3.17
N ARG A 117 10.80 -1.87 4.46
CA ARG A 117 10.20 -3.14 4.91
C ARG A 117 8.84 -3.36 4.29
N GLN A 118 7.97 -2.35 4.29
CA GLN A 118 6.64 -2.45 3.69
C GLN A 118 6.73 -2.82 2.20
N LEU A 119 7.65 -2.18 1.46
CA LEU A 119 7.87 -2.46 0.04
C LEU A 119 8.49 -3.84 -0.20
N ALA A 120 9.47 -4.26 0.60
CA ALA A 120 10.17 -5.53 0.45
C ALA A 120 9.32 -6.74 0.85
N ASP A 121 8.63 -6.67 2.00
CA ASP A 121 7.87 -7.79 2.57
C ASP A 121 6.47 -7.97 1.96
N SER A 122 5.98 -6.99 1.20
CA SER A 122 4.66 -7.09 0.58
C SER A 122 4.61 -8.24 -0.42
N ARG A 123 3.57 -9.08 -0.33
CA ARG A 123 3.38 -10.24 -1.22
C ARG A 123 3.41 -9.88 -2.71
N TRP A 124 2.84 -8.74 -3.07
CA TRP A 124 2.77 -8.22 -4.44
C TRP A 124 3.53 -6.90 -4.52
N ASN A 125 4.25 -6.67 -5.62
CA ASN A 125 5.00 -5.42 -5.84
C ASN A 125 4.06 -4.28 -6.26
N LEU A 126 3.21 -3.82 -5.34
CA LEU A 126 2.19 -2.80 -5.61
C LEU A 126 2.79 -1.43 -5.96
N GLY A 127 4.03 -1.15 -5.54
CA GLY A 127 4.74 0.07 -5.93
C GLY A 127 4.96 0.18 -7.44
N ALA A 128 5.02 -0.94 -8.17
CA ALA A 128 5.12 -0.91 -9.63
C ALA A 128 3.88 -0.30 -10.29
N LEU A 129 2.73 -0.31 -9.60
CA LEU A 129 1.48 0.27 -10.11
C LEU A 129 1.52 1.79 -10.14
N TYR A 130 2.46 2.45 -9.46
CA TYR A 130 2.59 3.91 -9.45
C TYR A 130 2.96 4.48 -10.82
N LEU A 131 3.57 3.65 -11.67
CA LEU A 131 4.08 4.00 -12.99
C LEU A 131 3.03 3.79 -14.10
N LEU A 132 1.84 3.31 -13.76
CA LEU A 132 0.77 3.12 -14.73
C LEU A 132 0.28 4.48 -15.26
N PRO A 133 0.04 4.62 -16.58
CA PRO A 133 -0.44 5.88 -17.16
C PRO A 133 -1.80 6.31 -16.59
N GLU A 134 -2.64 5.36 -16.18
CA GLU A 134 -3.93 5.60 -15.56
C GLU A 134 -3.83 6.41 -14.27
N ILE A 135 -2.69 6.34 -13.57
CA ILE A 135 -2.46 7.09 -12.32
C ILE A 135 -2.46 8.59 -12.57
N SER A 136 -2.36 9.08 -13.81
CA SER A 136 -2.51 10.50 -14.12
C SER A 136 -3.96 11.00 -14.03
N ALA A 137 -4.96 10.11 -14.12
CA ALA A 137 -6.36 10.48 -14.16
C ALA A 137 -6.84 11.14 -12.85
N GLU A 138 -7.82 12.05 -12.94
CA GLU A 138 -8.33 12.84 -11.81
C GLU A 138 -8.73 11.99 -10.61
N ARG A 139 -9.35 10.83 -10.87
CA ARG A 139 -9.82 9.89 -9.82
C ARG A 139 -8.72 9.34 -8.89
N PHE A 140 -7.46 9.35 -9.31
CA PHE A 140 -6.33 8.97 -8.45
C PHE A 140 -5.67 10.18 -7.78
N GLY A 141 -6.34 11.33 -7.79
CA GLY A 141 -5.84 12.57 -7.21
C GLY A 141 -5.50 12.43 -5.73
N ASP A 142 -6.30 11.69 -4.97
CA ASP A 142 -6.10 11.49 -3.53
C ASP A 142 -4.83 10.70 -3.24
N PHE A 143 -4.59 9.61 -4.00
CA PHE A 143 -3.35 8.86 -3.96
C PHE A 143 -2.14 9.73 -4.32
N ARG A 144 -2.23 10.50 -5.43
CA ARG A 144 -1.13 11.39 -5.85
C ARG A 144 -0.82 12.44 -4.78
N ARG A 145 -1.84 13.07 -4.19
CA ARG A 145 -1.65 14.04 -3.10
C ARG A 145 -0.98 13.41 -1.89
N SER A 146 -1.44 12.23 -1.46
CA SER A 146 -0.85 11.50 -0.33
C SER A 146 0.61 11.13 -0.58
N ARG A 147 0.94 10.68 -1.80
CA ARG A 147 2.32 10.36 -2.18
C ARG A 147 3.20 11.60 -2.29
N THR A 148 2.68 12.72 -2.80
CA THR A 148 3.38 14.01 -2.81
C THR A 148 3.63 14.52 -1.39
N GLU A 149 2.67 14.38 -0.49
CA GLU A 149 2.82 14.72 0.93
C GLU A 149 3.91 13.86 1.58
N LEU A 150 3.90 12.54 1.37
CA LEU A 150 4.94 11.64 1.89
C LEU A 150 6.33 12.06 1.39
N ALA A 151 6.48 12.32 0.09
CA ALA A 151 7.74 12.79 -0.48
C ALA A 151 8.20 14.13 0.12
N ALA A 152 7.27 15.03 0.42
CA ALA A 152 7.56 16.29 1.09
C ALA A 152 8.07 16.07 2.52
N VAL A 153 7.50 15.13 3.28
CA VAL A 153 8.00 14.79 4.63
C VAL A 153 9.44 14.29 4.59
N TYR A 154 9.77 13.39 3.64
CA TYR A 154 11.14 12.95 3.42
C TYR A 154 12.09 14.13 3.16
N ALA A 155 11.70 15.04 2.27
CA ALA A 155 12.50 16.22 1.94
C ALA A 155 12.68 17.14 3.13
N THR A 156 11.63 17.37 3.94
CA THR A 156 11.72 18.17 5.16
C THR A 156 12.71 17.58 6.16
N LEU A 157 12.57 16.29 6.50
CA LEU A 157 13.47 15.63 7.45
C LEU A 157 14.92 15.58 6.94
N ALA A 158 15.11 15.38 5.63
CA ALA A 158 16.44 15.39 5.02
C ALA A 158 17.06 16.79 5.00
N GLY A 159 16.29 17.83 4.68
CA GLY A 159 16.74 19.22 4.72
C GLY A 159 17.13 19.66 6.13
N GLU A 160 16.35 19.26 7.15
CA GLU A 160 16.71 19.47 8.56
C GLU A 160 18.00 18.74 8.95
N ALA A 161 18.20 17.50 8.49
CA ALA A 161 19.40 16.73 8.77
C ALA A 161 20.66 17.33 8.13
N ILE A 162 20.55 17.87 6.91
CA ILE A 162 21.62 18.56 6.21
C ILE A 162 21.90 19.94 6.84
N GLY A 163 20.86 20.60 7.36
CA GLY A 163 20.91 22.00 7.77
C GLY A 163 20.63 22.99 6.63
N ASP A 164 20.16 22.50 5.48
CA ASP A 164 19.79 23.28 4.30
C ASP A 164 18.55 22.65 3.61
N PRO A 165 17.36 23.28 3.73
CA PRO A 165 16.13 22.79 3.10
C PRO A 165 16.14 22.80 1.57
N ASP A 166 16.98 23.64 0.95
CA ASP A 166 17.04 23.79 -0.50
C ASP A 166 18.14 22.91 -1.13
N ASP A 167 18.90 22.16 -0.32
CA ASP A 167 19.91 21.25 -0.82
C ASP A 167 19.25 20.15 -1.68
N PRO A 168 19.70 19.95 -2.94
CA PRO A 168 19.11 18.96 -3.84
C PRO A 168 19.18 17.51 -3.30
N ARG A 169 20.07 17.24 -2.34
CA ARG A 169 20.18 15.94 -1.67
C ARG A 169 18.95 15.63 -0.82
N SER A 170 18.19 16.64 -0.38
CA SER A 170 16.96 16.45 0.40
C SER A 170 15.91 15.58 -0.33
N ALA A 171 15.89 15.59 -1.66
CA ALA A 171 14.96 14.80 -2.46
C ALA A 171 15.41 13.34 -2.69
N ILE A 172 16.68 13.01 -2.43
CA ILE A 172 17.27 11.70 -2.76
C ILE A 172 16.73 10.56 -1.87
N PRO A 173 16.56 10.72 -0.54
CA PRO A 173 16.14 9.62 0.33
C PRO A 173 14.85 8.92 -0.11
N PHE A 174 13.84 9.69 -0.52
CA PHE A 174 12.60 9.12 -1.03
C PHE A 174 12.82 8.26 -2.28
N ARG A 175 13.71 8.69 -3.19
CA ARG A 175 14.05 7.94 -4.41
C ARG A 175 14.82 6.65 -4.11
N LEU A 176 15.69 6.66 -3.10
CA LEU A 176 16.37 5.45 -2.65
C LEU A 176 15.38 4.43 -2.10
N VAL A 177 14.40 4.86 -1.30
CA VAL A 177 13.31 3.98 -0.82
C VAL A 177 12.50 3.42 -2.00
N GLU A 178 12.11 4.26 -2.95
CA GLU A 178 11.35 3.80 -4.13
C GLU A 178 12.14 2.84 -5.04
N SER A 179 13.47 2.84 -4.99
CA SER A 179 14.30 1.94 -5.80
C SER A 179 14.03 0.46 -5.50
N VAL A 180 13.53 0.14 -4.30
CA VAL A 180 13.07 -1.22 -3.92
C VAL A 180 12.07 -1.77 -4.92
N ILE A 181 11.20 -0.91 -5.48
CA ILE A 181 10.20 -1.30 -6.47
C ILE A 181 10.88 -1.87 -7.72
N MET A 182 11.97 -1.24 -8.16
CA MET A 182 12.75 -1.68 -9.33
C MET A 182 13.55 -2.94 -9.02
N VAL A 183 14.21 -3.02 -7.87
CA VAL A 183 14.93 -4.24 -7.45
C VAL A 183 14.00 -5.45 -7.49
N ARG A 184 12.79 -5.32 -6.91
CA ARG A 184 11.78 -6.39 -6.94
C ARG A 184 11.29 -6.73 -8.35
N ALA A 185 11.21 -5.73 -9.23
CA ALA A 185 10.82 -5.95 -10.61
C ALA A 185 11.90 -6.70 -11.40
N ASP A 186 13.17 -6.38 -11.15
CA ASP A 186 14.33 -7.03 -11.77
C ASP A 186 14.44 -8.49 -11.34
N GLU A 187 14.21 -8.77 -10.06
CA GLU A 187 14.14 -10.15 -9.53
C GLU A 187 13.02 -10.97 -10.16
N ALA A 188 11.83 -10.38 -10.32
CA ALA A 188 10.71 -11.05 -10.97
C ALA A 188 11.01 -11.39 -12.45
N ARG A 189 11.93 -10.67 -13.10
CA ARG A 189 12.43 -10.95 -14.45
C ARG A 189 13.67 -11.87 -14.47
N GLY A 190 14.23 -12.21 -13.31
CA GLY A 190 15.47 -12.98 -13.20
C GLY A 190 16.73 -12.19 -13.56
N GLU A 191 16.64 -10.86 -13.57
CA GLU A 191 17.75 -9.93 -13.86
C GLU A 191 18.59 -9.61 -12.61
N ALA A 192 18.04 -9.91 -11.42
CA ALA A 192 18.69 -9.76 -10.13
C ALA A 192 18.51 -11.03 -9.27
N GLY A 193 19.43 -11.24 -8.32
CA GLY A 193 19.30 -12.29 -7.31
C GLY A 193 18.26 -11.91 -6.25
N ALA A 194 17.68 -12.90 -5.58
CA ALA A 194 16.65 -12.68 -4.58
C ALA A 194 17.16 -11.83 -3.40
N HIS A 195 16.41 -10.79 -3.04
CA HIS A 195 16.65 -9.99 -1.85
C HIS A 195 16.11 -10.66 -0.57
N THR A 196 16.59 -10.14 0.56
CA THR A 196 15.86 -10.22 1.83
C THR A 196 15.45 -8.81 2.23
N ALA A 197 14.32 -8.65 2.92
CA ALA A 197 13.90 -7.33 3.39
C ALA A 197 14.95 -6.69 4.30
N THR A 198 15.56 -7.46 5.20
CA THR A 198 16.66 -6.98 6.05
C THR A 198 17.82 -6.43 5.23
N ALA A 199 18.30 -7.15 4.21
CA ALA A 199 19.41 -6.68 3.39
C ALA A 199 19.07 -5.39 2.61
N LEU A 200 17.85 -5.26 2.10
CA LEU A 200 17.41 -4.02 1.44
C LEU A 200 17.30 -2.85 2.41
N VAL A 201 16.75 -3.10 3.60
CA VAL A 201 16.67 -2.09 4.66
C VAL A 201 18.07 -1.57 4.97
N ASP A 202 19.00 -2.46 5.29
CA ASP A 202 20.37 -2.08 5.66
C ASP A 202 21.03 -1.30 4.51
N THR A 203 20.90 -1.79 3.27
CA THR A 203 21.50 -1.16 2.09
C THR A 203 20.95 0.24 1.84
N ILE A 204 19.63 0.41 1.84
CA ILE A 204 18.99 1.69 1.51
C ILE A 204 19.21 2.71 2.63
N VAL A 205 19.10 2.29 3.90
CA VAL A 205 19.33 3.15 5.05
C VAL A 205 20.79 3.62 5.11
N ASP A 206 21.75 2.72 4.90
CA ASP A 206 23.17 3.07 4.83
C ASP A 206 23.46 4.03 3.67
N ALA A 207 22.80 3.84 2.52
CA ALA A 207 22.93 4.75 1.38
C ALA A 207 22.39 6.16 1.71
N ILE A 208 21.23 6.25 2.36
CA ILE A 208 20.65 7.53 2.80
C ILE A 208 21.62 8.25 3.76
N ALA A 209 22.11 7.54 4.78
CA ALA A 209 23.01 8.11 5.77
C ALA A 209 24.36 8.60 5.20
N ARG A 210 24.80 8.05 4.05
CA ARG A 210 26.04 8.48 3.38
C ARG A 210 25.84 9.66 2.42
N VAL A 211 24.63 9.86 1.93
CA VAL A 211 24.32 10.91 0.95
C VAL A 211 24.04 12.26 1.64
N LEU A 212 23.49 12.23 2.85
CA LEU A 212 23.22 13.43 3.65
C LEU A 212 24.46 13.88 4.40
#